data_AF-A0A0Q4MTU5-F1
#
_entry.id   AF-A0A0Q4MTU5-F1
#
_cell.length_a   1.000
_cell.length_b   1.000
_cell.length_c   1.000
_cell.angle_alpha   90.00
_cell.angle_beta   90.00
_cell.angle_gamma   90.00
#
_symmetry.space_group_name_H-M   'P 1'
#
loop_
_entity.id
_entity.type
_entity.pdbx_description
1 polymer ?
#
loop_
_entity_poly.entity_id
_entity_poly.type
_entity_poly.pdbx_seq_one_letter_code
_entity_poly.pdbx_strand_id
1 'polypeptide(L)'
;MKIAVSCLTQPEVGDRVRFIEAGDELIVLDLLSCADTGRCLTLSSQQASLKIYAQQLAIEARDTLSLSSDHLSVVSRTCRWLADCLQQCARFLHQRAVHAERRVEQCDTVLAKHLVQTAEQSYRLESKLAAINASAVLKIDGAQIHMG
;
A
#
# COMPACT_ATOMS: atom_id res chain seq x y z
N MET A 1 36.29 -4.43 20.29
CA MET A 1 36.06 -3.83 18.96
C MET A 1 34.75 -3.06 19.01
N LYS A 2 34.78 -1.76 18.71
CA LYS A 2 33.58 -0.91 18.66
C LYS A 2 33.26 -0.55 17.21
N ILE A 3 31.99 -0.25 16.95
CA ILE A 3 31.52 0.19 15.64
C ILE A 3 31.22 1.69 15.74
N ALA A 4 31.78 2.48 14.82
CA ALA A 4 31.50 3.91 14.77
C ALA A 4 30.04 4.15 14.37
N VAL A 5 29.45 5.25 14.86
CA VAL A 5 28.10 5.68 14.47
C VAL A 5 27.99 5.95 12.95
N SER A 6 29.10 6.30 12.31
CA SER A 6 29.19 6.48 10.86
C SER A 6 29.08 5.17 10.08
N CYS A 7 29.35 4.04 10.73
CA CYS A 7 29.23 2.72 10.12
C CYS A 7 27.76 2.29 10.15
N LEU A 8 27.06 2.56 9.05
CA LEU A 8 25.62 2.28 8.94
C LEU A 8 25.29 0.80 8.71
N THR A 9 26.30 -0.03 8.43
CA THR A 9 26.17 -1.47 8.16
C THR A 9 26.97 -2.27 9.19
N GLN A 10 26.37 -3.30 9.77
CA GLN A 10 27.04 -4.15 10.74
C GLN A 10 28.04 -5.11 10.04
N PRO A 11 29.34 -5.09 10.39
CA PRO A 11 30.33 -6.02 9.85
C PRO A 11 30.20 -7.40 10.50
N GLU A 12 30.48 -8.46 9.73
CA GLU A 12 30.59 -9.83 10.24
C GLU A 12 32.00 -10.41 10.04
N VAL A 13 32.22 -11.60 10.59
CA VAL A 13 33.48 -12.32 10.47
C VAL A 13 33.77 -12.63 9.00
N GLY A 14 34.98 -12.27 8.55
CA GLY A 14 35.42 -12.45 7.16
C GLY A 14 35.28 -11.21 6.29
N ASP A 15 34.51 -10.22 6.73
CA ASP A 15 34.40 -8.95 6.02
C ASP A 15 35.69 -8.14 6.07
N ARG A 16 35.95 -7.35 5.03
CA ARG A 16 37.04 -6.37 5.03
C ARG A 16 36.47 -5.04 5.50
N VAL A 17 37.08 -4.49 6.54
CA VAL A 17 36.66 -3.22 7.16
C VAL A 17 37.81 -2.22 7.18
N ARG A 18 37.46 -0.93 7.21
CA ARG A 18 38.39 0.13 7.61
C ARG A 18 38.19 0.40 9.09
N PHE A 19 39.27 0.44 9.85
CA PHE A 19 39.24 0.77 11.27
C PHE A 19 40.31 1.82 11.62
N ILE A 20 40.12 2.44 12.77
CA ILE A 20 41.13 3.25 13.45
C ILE A 20 41.47 2.63 14.79
N GLU A 21 42.68 2.89 15.24
CA GLU A 21 43.14 2.57 16.59
C GLU A 21 43.04 3.82 17.46
N ALA A 22 42.32 3.72 18.57
CA ALA A 22 42.10 4.81 19.52
C ALA A 22 42.53 4.32 20.91
N GLY A 23 43.85 4.36 21.16
CA GLY A 23 44.44 3.72 22.34
C GLY A 23 44.34 2.20 22.21
N ASP A 24 43.88 1.51 23.26
CA ASP A 24 43.70 0.05 23.26
C ASP A 24 42.43 -0.43 22.54
N GLU A 25 41.67 0.49 21.92
CA GLU A 25 40.43 0.17 21.22
C GLU A 25 40.58 0.26 19.70
N LEU A 26 40.11 -0.79 19.02
CA LEU A 26 39.88 -0.76 17.57
C LEU A 26 38.43 -0.37 17.27
N ILE A 27 38.27 0.68 16.48
CA ILE A 27 36.98 1.24 16.07
C ILE A 27 36.81 1.07 14.56
N VAL A 28 35.82 0.30 14.14
CA VAL A 28 35.47 0.15 12.73
C VAL A 28 34.72 1.38 12.24
N LEU A 29 35.21 1.97 11.16
CA LEU A 29 34.61 3.14 10.50
C LEU A 29 33.67 2.72 9.38
N ASP A 30 34.13 1.84 8.49
CA ASP A 30 33.46 1.52 7.23
C ASP A 30 33.62 0.04 6.87
N LEU A 31 32.63 -0.54 6.17
CA LEU A 31 32.71 -1.84 5.52
C LEU A 31 33.23 -1.66 4.08
N LEU A 32 34.36 -2.28 3.74
CA LEU A 32 35.00 -2.15 2.43
C LEU A 32 34.51 -3.20 1.43
N SER A 33 34.32 -4.45 1.88
CA SER A 33 33.76 -5.52 1.06
C SER A 33 33.16 -6.62 1.93
N CYS A 34 32.03 -7.16 1.49
CA CYS A 34 31.41 -8.32 2.11
C CYS A 34 32.09 -9.61 1.66
N ALA A 35 32.27 -10.57 2.56
CA ALA A 35 32.74 -11.91 2.19
C ALA A 35 31.63 -12.75 1.50
N ASP A 36 30.38 -12.59 1.94
CA ASP A 36 29.21 -13.26 1.37
C ASP A 36 28.33 -12.25 0.60
N THR A 37 28.18 -12.49 -0.71
CA THR A 37 27.35 -11.67 -1.60
C THR A 37 25.86 -11.98 -1.52
N GLY A 38 25.47 -13.11 -0.91
CA GLY A 38 24.07 -13.49 -0.69
C GLY A 38 23.49 -12.92 0.63
N ARG A 39 24.34 -12.31 1.45
CA ARG A 39 23.95 -11.80 2.77
C ARG A 39 23.07 -10.56 2.68
N CYS A 40 22.07 -10.49 3.56
CA CYS A 40 21.26 -9.29 3.77
C CYS A 40 22.10 -8.17 4.40
N LEU A 41 22.34 -7.10 3.63
CA LEU A 41 22.91 -5.86 4.17
C LEU A 41 21.82 -5.08 4.88
N THR A 42 21.97 -4.91 6.19
CA THR A 42 21.03 -4.15 7.01
C THR A 42 21.61 -2.78 7.33
N LEU A 43 20.92 -1.72 6.88
CA LEU A 43 21.14 -0.36 7.36
C LEU A 43 20.38 -0.19 8.68
N SER A 44 21.10 -0.19 9.79
CA SER A 44 20.51 -0.06 11.12
C SER A 44 21.07 1.17 11.82
N SER A 45 20.18 2.05 12.29
CA SER A 45 20.56 3.12 13.19
C SER A 45 20.33 2.64 14.62
N GLN A 46 21.36 2.70 15.46
CA GLN A 46 21.22 2.49 16.91
C GLN A 46 20.51 3.67 17.59
N GLN A 47 20.16 4.73 16.84
CA GLN A 47 19.42 5.89 17.34
C GLN A 47 17.91 5.74 17.09
N ALA A 48 17.10 6.44 17.90
CA ALA A 48 15.64 6.34 17.88
C ALA A 48 14.96 6.78 16.57
N SER A 49 15.67 7.52 15.69
CA SER A 49 15.11 7.97 14.41
C SER A 49 16.18 8.11 13.34
N LEU A 50 15.85 7.77 12.10
CA LEU A 50 16.68 8.00 10.91
C LEU A 50 15.92 8.94 9.96
N LYS A 51 16.56 10.04 9.56
CA LYS A 51 16.00 10.99 8.58
C LYS A 51 16.92 11.08 7.36
N ILE A 52 16.36 10.91 6.18
CA ILE A 52 17.07 11.05 4.90
C ILE A 52 16.55 12.34 4.24
N TYR A 53 17.41 13.34 4.13
CA TYR A 53 17.12 14.59 3.44
C TYR A 53 17.84 14.61 2.10
N ALA A 54 17.09 14.66 1.01
CA ALA A 54 17.64 14.74 -0.33
C ALA A 54 16.70 15.56 -1.23
N GLN A 55 17.26 16.24 -2.24
CA GLN A 55 16.46 16.89 -3.29
C GLN A 55 15.76 15.84 -4.17
N GLN A 56 16.41 14.69 -4.37
CA GLN A 56 15.89 13.53 -5.08
C GLN A 56 16.32 12.28 -4.31
N LEU A 57 15.38 11.38 -4.04
CA LEU A 57 15.62 10.10 -3.38
C LEU A 57 15.00 9.00 -4.24
N ALA A 58 15.81 8.03 -4.67
CA ALA A 58 15.37 6.82 -5.36
C ALA A 58 15.78 5.61 -4.52
N ILE A 59 14.82 4.72 -4.25
CA ILE A 59 15.04 3.42 -3.61
C ILE A 59 14.47 2.38 -4.58
N GLU A 60 15.34 1.56 -5.15
CA GLU A 60 14.99 0.59 -6.19
C GLU A 60 15.36 -0.82 -5.74
N ALA A 61 14.51 -1.79 -6.06
CA ALA A 61 14.76 -3.20 -5.86
C ALA A 61 14.39 -3.97 -7.13
N ARG A 62 15.18 -5.00 -7.47
CA ARG A 62 14.95 -5.82 -8.67
C ARG A 62 13.70 -6.69 -8.52
N ASP A 63 13.55 -7.34 -7.38
CA ASP A 63 12.50 -8.32 -7.16
C ASP A 63 11.40 -7.79 -6.23
N THR A 64 11.76 -7.33 -5.03
CA THR A 64 10.80 -6.85 -4.03
C THR A 64 11.32 -5.64 -3.25
N LEU A 65 10.50 -4.59 -3.12
CA LEU A 65 10.70 -3.50 -2.16
C LEU A 65 9.60 -3.55 -1.10
N SER A 66 9.96 -3.88 0.15
CA SER A 66 9.01 -3.94 1.28
C SER A 66 9.26 -2.79 2.27
N LEU A 67 8.20 -2.06 2.62
CA LEU A 67 8.21 -1.04 3.67
C LEU A 67 7.22 -1.47 4.76
N SER A 68 7.70 -1.68 5.99
CA SER A 68 6.87 -2.05 7.14
C SER A 68 6.93 -0.94 8.18
N SER A 69 5.78 -0.37 8.51
CA SER A 69 5.63 0.68 9.52
C SER A 69 4.17 0.72 9.99
N ASP A 70 3.95 1.05 11.26
CA ASP A 70 2.61 1.35 11.78
C ASP A 70 2.02 2.59 11.10
N HIS A 71 2.87 3.54 10.71
CA HIS A 71 2.49 4.78 10.04
C HIS A 71 3.42 5.11 8.88
N LEU A 72 2.86 5.22 7.68
CA LEU A 72 3.55 5.68 6.47
C LEU A 72 2.87 6.94 5.95
N SER A 73 3.59 8.07 5.94
CA SER A 73 3.11 9.33 5.36
C SER A 73 3.86 9.64 4.08
N VAL A 74 3.13 9.76 2.97
CA VAL A 74 3.69 10.13 1.67
C VAL A 74 2.99 11.39 1.20
N VAL A 75 3.71 12.51 1.19
CA VAL A 75 3.22 13.79 0.66
C VAL A 75 3.85 13.99 -0.71
N SER A 76 3.09 13.73 -1.78
CA SER A 76 3.55 13.98 -3.14
C SER A 76 2.45 14.65 -3.98
N ARG A 77 2.85 15.44 -4.97
CA ARG A 77 1.91 16.10 -5.91
C ARG A 77 1.49 15.20 -7.08
N THR A 78 2.18 14.07 -7.26
CA THR A 78 2.03 13.15 -8.40
C THR A 78 2.32 11.72 -7.95
N CYS A 79 1.51 11.18 -7.04
CA CYS A 79 1.54 9.76 -6.70
C CYS A 79 0.68 8.99 -7.71
N ARG A 80 1.28 8.56 -8.82
CA ARG A 80 0.62 7.69 -9.80
C ARG A 80 0.51 6.23 -9.32
N TRP A 81 1.32 5.86 -8.31
CA TRP A 81 1.52 4.48 -7.85
C TRP A 81 0.96 4.20 -6.45
N LEU A 82 0.12 5.10 -5.92
CA LEU A 82 -0.66 4.82 -4.71
C LEU A 82 -1.96 4.07 -5.02
N ALA A 83 -2.24 3.70 -6.28
CA ALA A 83 -3.49 3.07 -6.65
C ALA A 83 -3.63 1.64 -6.09
N ASP A 84 -2.62 0.77 -6.24
CA ASP A 84 -2.79 -0.66 -5.95
C ASP A 84 -2.76 -1.02 -4.44
N CYS A 85 -1.91 -0.37 -3.65
CA CYS A 85 -1.91 -0.54 -2.19
C CYS A 85 -3.11 0.14 -1.50
N LEU A 86 -3.55 1.33 -1.98
CA LEU A 86 -4.81 1.91 -1.53
C LEU A 86 -6.00 1.02 -1.93
N GLN A 87 -5.95 0.39 -3.11
CA GLN A 87 -6.99 -0.51 -3.60
C GLN A 87 -7.09 -1.82 -2.79
N GLN A 88 -6.02 -2.25 -2.11
CA GLN A 88 -6.08 -3.37 -1.16
C GLN A 88 -6.71 -2.97 0.19
N CYS A 89 -6.36 -1.81 0.76
CA CYS A 89 -7.02 -1.32 1.98
C CYS A 89 -8.49 -0.92 1.75
N ALA A 90 -8.83 -0.43 0.56
CA ALA A 90 -10.18 -0.04 0.18
C ALA A 90 -11.18 -1.21 0.13
N ARG A 91 -10.73 -2.47 0.01
CA ARG A 91 -11.61 -3.65 0.04
C ARG A 91 -12.18 -3.93 1.44
N PHE A 92 -11.66 -3.29 2.48
CA PHE A 92 -12.10 -3.47 3.87
C PHE A 92 -12.68 -2.20 4.53
N LEU A 93 -12.64 -1.04 3.86
CA LEU A 93 -13.05 0.24 4.43
C LEU A 93 -14.36 0.72 3.79
N HIS A 94 -15.46 0.44 4.49
CA HIS A 94 -16.72 1.20 4.54
C HIS A 94 -16.89 2.30 3.46
N GLN A 95 -17.70 2.03 2.42
CA GLN A 95 -18.12 3.03 1.43
C GLN A 95 -18.89 4.18 2.11
N ARG A 96 -18.23 5.31 2.33
CA ARG A 96 -18.87 6.63 2.37
C ARG A 96 -18.24 7.51 1.30
N ALA A 97 -18.67 7.32 0.06
CA ALA A 97 -18.38 8.22 -1.05
C ALA A 97 -19.60 9.11 -1.29
N VAL A 98 -19.43 10.44 -1.27
CA VAL A 98 -20.52 11.41 -1.44
C VAL A 98 -20.93 11.56 -2.91
N HIS A 99 -20.00 11.33 -3.85
CA HIS A 99 -20.26 11.31 -5.29
C HIS A 99 -19.47 10.18 -5.95
N ALA A 100 -20.16 9.25 -6.61
CA ALA A 100 -19.54 8.16 -7.36
C ALA A 100 -20.32 7.89 -8.65
N GLU A 101 -19.62 7.82 -9.77
CA GLU A 101 -20.15 7.41 -11.08
C GLU A 101 -19.46 6.11 -11.50
N ARG A 102 -20.23 5.11 -11.92
CA ARG A 102 -19.71 3.80 -12.37
C ARG A 102 -20.22 3.51 -13.77
N ARG A 103 -19.30 3.33 -14.72
CA ARG A 103 -19.56 2.86 -16.08
C ARG A 103 -18.88 1.52 -16.30
N VAL A 104 -19.63 0.51 -16.75
CA VAL A 104 -19.12 -0.83 -17.06
C VAL A 104 -19.43 -1.14 -18.51
N GLU A 105 -18.41 -1.52 -19.30
CA GLU A 105 -18.55 -1.67 -20.75
C GLU A 105 -19.03 -3.07 -21.20
N GLN A 106 -18.85 -4.09 -20.37
CA GLN A 106 -19.13 -5.49 -20.76
C GLN A 106 -20.12 -6.18 -19.82
N CYS A 107 -19.68 -6.57 -18.61
CA CYS A 107 -20.51 -7.30 -17.67
C CYS A 107 -20.29 -6.79 -16.24
N ASP A 108 -21.39 -6.47 -15.55
CA ASP A 108 -21.41 -6.20 -14.11
C ASP A 108 -22.22 -7.29 -13.42
N THR A 109 -21.57 -8.12 -12.61
CA THR A 109 -22.23 -9.18 -11.82
C THR A 109 -22.08 -8.87 -10.34
N VAL A 110 -23.21 -8.70 -9.64
CA VAL A 110 -23.26 -8.44 -8.20
C VAL A 110 -23.81 -9.66 -7.48
N LEU A 111 -22.96 -10.31 -6.66
CA LEU A 111 -23.36 -11.39 -5.76
C LEU A 111 -23.35 -10.86 -4.33
N ALA A 112 -24.53 -10.68 -3.74
CA ALA A 112 -24.65 -10.14 -2.39
C ALA A 112 -25.69 -10.92 -1.59
N LYS A 113 -25.40 -11.15 -0.31
CA LYS A 113 -26.39 -11.69 0.65
C LYS A 113 -27.53 -10.69 0.88
N HIS A 114 -27.21 -9.40 0.91
CA HIS A 114 -28.15 -8.29 1.01
C HIS A 114 -27.71 -7.17 0.07
N LEU A 115 -28.61 -6.74 -0.84
CA LEU A 115 -28.40 -5.58 -1.71
C LEU A 115 -29.46 -4.53 -1.37
N VAL A 116 -29.02 -3.33 -1.01
CA VAL A 116 -29.90 -2.20 -0.75
C VAL A 116 -29.50 -1.07 -1.69
N GLN A 117 -30.44 -0.62 -2.53
CA GLN A 117 -30.28 0.53 -3.41
C GLN A 117 -31.32 1.57 -3.01
N THR A 118 -30.86 2.79 -2.74
CA THR A 118 -31.72 3.91 -2.35
C THR A 118 -31.31 5.11 -3.18
N ALA A 119 -32.29 5.77 -3.81
CA ALA A 119 -32.10 7.02 -4.51
C ALA A 119 -33.08 8.04 -3.95
N GLU A 120 -32.60 9.25 -3.65
CA GLU A 120 -33.43 10.29 -3.02
C GLU A 120 -34.39 10.97 -4.01
N GLN A 121 -34.03 11.02 -5.29
CA GLN A 121 -34.80 11.74 -6.32
C GLN A 121 -35.30 10.84 -7.45
N SER A 122 -34.42 10.07 -8.09
CA SER A 122 -34.82 9.19 -9.21
C SER A 122 -33.96 7.94 -9.26
N TYR A 123 -34.60 6.82 -9.60
CA TYR A 123 -33.95 5.54 -9.87
C TYR A 123 -34.42 5.05 -11.25
N ARG A 124 -33.51 4.86 -12.20
CA ARG A 124 -33.83 4.42 -13.57
C ARG A 124 -33.04 3.17 -13.90
N LEU A 125 -33.75 2.11 -14.26
CA LEU A 125 -33.18 0.87 -14.78
C LEU A 125 -33.63 0.71 -16.23
N GLU A 126 -32.69 0.84 -17.16
CA GLU A 126 -32.97 0.70 -18.59
C GLU A 126 -32.25 -0.55 -19.10
N SER A 127 -32.99 -1.43 -19.75
CA SER A 127 -32.45 -2.68 -20.28
C SER A 127 -33.28 -3.18 -21.45
N LYS A 128 -32.65 -3.94 -22.35
CA LYS A 128 -33.36 -4.66 -23.41
C LYS A 128 -34.14 -5.87 -22.86
N LEU A 129 -33.59 -6.53 -21.83
CA LEU A 129 -34.17 -7.67 -21.14
C LEU A 129 -33.82 -7.56 -19.65
N ALA A 130 -34.81 -7.68 -18.77
CA ALA A 130 -34.64 -7.76 -17.33
C ALA A 130 -35.47 -8.90 -16.75
N ALA A 131 -34.93 -9.61 -15.77
CA ALA A 131 -35.63 -10.62 -14.99
C ALA A 131 -35.36 -10.37 -13.50
N ILE A 132 -36.44 -10.22 -12.72
CA ILE A 132 -36.37 -10.06 -11.27
C ILE A 132 -37.17 -11.21 -10.66
N ASN A 133 -36.48 -12.09 -9.95
CA ASN A 133 -37.08 -13.26 -9.33
C ASN A 133 -36.99 -13.16 -7.81
N ALA A 134 -38.11 -13.34 -7.13
CA ALA A 134 -38.19 -13.42 -5.67
C ALA A 134 -38.99 -14.66 -5.27
N SER A 135 -38.44 -15.50 -4.41
CA SER A 135 -39.09 -16.73 -3.95
C SER A 135 -40.16 -16.49 -2.87
N ALA A 136 -40.07 -15.36 -2.15
CA ALA A 136 -41.00 -15.02 -1.07
C ALA A 136 -41.88 -13.82 -1.43
N VAL A 137 -41.30 -12.63 -1.59
CA VAL A 137 -42.06 -11.39 -1.84
C VAL A 137 -41.27 -10.47 -2.77
N LEU A 138 -41.96 -9.93 -3.77
CA LEU A 138 -41.56 -8.74 -4.53
C LEU A 138 -42.60 -7.66 -4.27
N LYS A 139 -42.19 -6.50 -3.72
CA LYS A 139 -43.07 -5.37 -3.43
C LYS A 139 -42.64 -4.16 -4.27
N ILE A 140 -43.60 -3.56 -4.98
CA ILE A 140 -43.42 -2.34 -5.75
C ILE A 140 -44.53 -1.38 -5.32
N ASP A 141 -44.16 -0.28 -4.67
CA ASP A 141 -45.08 0.75 -4.21
C ASP A 141 -44.86 2.03 -5.02
N GLY A 142 -45.94 2.66 -5.48
CA GLY A 142 -45.87 3.94 -6.20
C GLY A 142 -47.23 4.58 -6.33
N ALA A 143 -47.27 5.92 -6.42
CA ALA A 143 -48.52 6.66 -6.65
C ALA A 143 -49.14 6.33 -8.02
N GLN A 144 -48.31 5.99 -9.00
CA GLN A 144 -48.72 5.51 -10.31
C GLN A 144 -47.73 4.45 -10.79
N ILE A 145 -48.27 3.31 -11.25
CA ILE A 145 -47.52 2.26 -11.93
C ILE A 145 -48.14 2.11 -13.32
N HIS A 146 -47.35 2.35 -14.35
CA HIS A 146 -47.75 2.06 -15.72
C HIS A 146 -47.04 0.77 -16.14
N MET A 147 -47.83 -0.29 -16.38
CA MET A 147 -47.36 -1.51 -17.04
C MET A 147 -47.98 -1.55 -18.42
N GLY A 148 -47.12 -1.55 -19.43
CA GLY A 148 -47.47 -1.77 -20.83
C GLY A 148 -47.33 -3.24 -21.21
#